data_AF-A0A8H3BM44-F1
#
_entry.id   AF-A0A8H3BM44-F1
#
_cell.length_a   1.000
_cell.length_b   1.000
_cell.length_c   1.000
_cell.angle_alpha   90.00
_cell.angle_beta   90.00
_cell.angle_gamma   90.00
#
_symmetry.space_group_name_H-M   'P 1'
#
loop_
_entity.id
_entity.type
_entity.pdbx_description
1 polymer ?
#
loop_
_entity_poly.entity_id
_entity_poly.type
_entity_poly.pdbx_seq_one_letter_code
_entity_poly.pdbx_strand_id
1 'polypeptide(L)'
;MSTTAVYEFADRPVKKLVLFDVDGTLSLARQSATQEMMDLLREVRKKVVIGFVGGSDFVKISEQLTVGGVKAIDAFDYGFAENGLIAYRTGKQLASQSFIGWVGEEKYKKLVNFILHYVADIDIPIKRGTFVEFRNGMINVSPIGRNATIQERIEFEKYDKAWFS
;
A
#
# COMPACT_ATOMS: atom_id res chain seq x y z
N MET A 1 2.82 4.74 -33.69
CA MET A 1 3.56 4.21 -32.53
C MET A 1 4.42 5.35 -32.00
N SER A 2 3.98 6.04 -30.95
CA SER A 2 4.75 7.15 -30.35
C SER A 2 5.64 6.57 -29.28
N THR A 3 6.94 6.53 -29.54
CA THR A 3 7.97 6.16 -28.56
C THR A 3 8.06 7.27 -27.53
N THR A 4 7.59 7.02 -26.31
CA THR A 4 7.83 7.90 -25.16
C THR A 4 9.35 8.03 -25.00
N ALA A 5 9.89 9.23 -25.25
CA ALA A 5 11.31 9.50 -25.04
C ALA A 5 11.68 9.19 -23.59
N VAL A 6 12.60 8.26 -23.38
CA VAL A 6 13.11 7.92 -22.06
C VAL A 6 14.16 8.98 -21.71
N TYR A 7 13.77 9.97 -20.90
CA TYR A 7 14.71 10.94 -20.36
C TYR A 7 15.45 10.33 -19.18
N GLU A 8 16.76 10.14 -19.33
CA GLU A 8 17.61 9.73 -18.22
C GLU A 8 17.60 10.81 -17.12
N PHE A 9 17.74 10.40 -15.86
CA PHE A 9 17.72 11.36 -14.73
C PHE A 9 18.87 12.39 -14.86
N ALA A 10 19.97 11.99 -15.49
CA ALA A 10 21.12 12.84 -15.78
C ALA A 10 20.80 13.98 -16.75
N ASP A 11 19.80 13.83 -17.61
CA ASP A 11 19.47 14.82 -18.65
C ASP A 11 18.55 15.94 -18.14
N ARG A 12 17.92 15.73 -16.97
CA ARG A 12 16.91 16.67 -16.46
C ARG A 12 17.57 17.90 -15.82
N PRO A 13 17.07 19.12 -16.09
CA PRO A 13 17.68 20.36 -15.62
C PRO A 13 17.67 20.50 -14.09
N VAL A 14 16.71 19.88 -13.41
CA VAL A 14 16.57 19.97 -11.95
C VAL A 14 16.82 18.61 -11.30
N LYS A 15 17.86 18.52 -10.48
CA LYS A 15 18.25 17.30 -9.74
C LYS A 15 17.44 17.13 -8.46
N LYS A 16 16.10 17.07 -8.60
CA LYS A 16 15.17 16.84 -7.49
C LYS A 16 14.19 15.72 -7.84
N LEU A 17 13.76 15.01 -6.81
CA LEU A 17 12.64 14.09 -6.83
C LEU A 17 11.42 14.78 -6.20
N VAL A 18 10.28 14.74 -6.88
CA VAL A 18 8.99 15.19 -6.35
C VAL A 18 8.11 13.97 -6.18
N LEU A 19 7.67 13.72 -4.94
CA LEU A 19 6.75 12.65 -4.60
C LEU A 19 5.37 13.21 -4.32
N PHE A 20 4.36 12.57 -4.89
CA PHE A 20 2.96 12.95 -4.73
C PHE A 20 2.22 11.84 -3.99
N ASP A 21 1.38 12.22 -3.02
CA ASP A 21 0.31 11.32 -2.58
C ASP A 21 -0.68 11.07 -3.73
N VAL A 22 -1.50 10.03 -3.65
CA VAL A 22 -2.46 9.68 -4.70
C VAL A 22 -3.82 10.32 -4.43
N ASP A 23 -4.53 9.83 -3.42
CA ASP A 23 -5.89 10.26 -3.10
C ASP A 23 -5.93 11.69 -2.55
N GLY A 24 -6.76 12.55 -3.14
CA GLY A 24 -6.87 13.96 -2.76
C GLY A 24 -5.74 14.87 -3.25
N THR A 25 -4.71 14.30 -3.89
CA THR A 25 -3.56 15.06 -4.44
C THR A 25 -3.50 14.95 -5.97
N LEU A 26 -3.38 13.74 -6.51
CA LEU A 26 -3.34 13.52 -7.96
C LEU A 26 -4.73 13.19 -8.55
N SER A 27 -5.63 12.66 -7.74
CA SER A 27 -7.01 12.40 -8.10
C SER A 27 -7.94 12.65 -6.92
N LEU A 28 -9.24 12.75 -7.19
CA LEU A 28 -10.22 12.66 -6.10
C LEU A 28 -10.18 11.25 -5.49
N ALA A 29 -10.51 11.15 -4.20
CA ALA A 29 -10.43 9.89 -3.46
C ALA A 29 -11.12 8.73 -4.22
N ARG A 30 -10.37 7.66 -4.51
CA ARG A 30 -10.79 6.46 -5.26
C ARG A 30 -11.34 6.73 -6.68
N GLN A 31 -11.05 7.88 -7.26
CA GLN A 31 -11.37 8.20 -8.66
C GLN A 31 -10.10 8.27 -9.50
N SER A 32 -10.27 8.13 -10.82
CA SER A 32 -9.18 8.31 -11.77
C SER A 32 -8.72 9.77 -11.82
N ALA A 33 -7.41 9.96 -12.02
CA ALA A 33 -6.85 11.27 -12.29
C ALA A 33 -7.40 11.81 -13.62
N THR A 34 -7.49 13.14 -13.74
CA THR A 34 -7.91 13.76 -14.99
C THR A 34 -6.81 13.69 -16.03
N GLN A 35 -7.18 13.73 -17.32
CA GLN A 35 -6.20 13.79 -18.40
C GLN A 35 -5.31 15.03 -18.29
N GLU A 36 -5.89 16.17 -17.89
CA GLU A 36 -5.19 17.43 -17.66
C GLU A 36 -4.09 17.30 -16.59
N MET A 37 -4.40 16.65 -15.46
CA MET A 37 -3.42 16.39 -14.40
C MET A 37 -2.25 15.53 -14.92
N MET A 38 -2.56 14.46 -15.67
CA MET A 38 -1.54 13.58 -16.22
C MET A 38 -0.68 14.25 -17.28
N ASP A 39 -1.26 15.14 -18.09
CA ASP A 39 -0.52 15.93 -19.08
C ASP A 39 0.40 16.96 -18.39
N LEU A 40 -0.07 17.60 -17.32
CA LEU A 40 0.75 18.49 -16.49
C LEU A 40 1.94 17.74 -15.89
N LEU A 41 1.71 16.56 -15.29
CA LEU A 41 2.77 15.73 -14.72
C LEU A 41 3.78 15.28 -15.78
N ARG A 42 3.33 15.01 -17.02
CA ARG A 42 4.22 14.69 -18.15
C ARG A 42 5.17 15.85 -18.45
N GLU A 43 4.70 17.09 -18.43
CA GLU A 43 5.56 18.27 -18.61
C GLU A 43 6.50 18.50 -17.42
N VAL A 44 6.03 18.26 -16.20
CA VAL A 44 6.88 18.33 -14.98
C VAL A 44 7.99 17.29 -15.03
N ARG A 45 7.69 16.06 -15.47
CA ARG A 45 8.64 14.95 -15.60
C ARG A 45 9.82 15.25 -16.53
N LYS A 46 9.63 16.12 -17.53
CA LYS A 46 10.74 16.58 -18.39
C LYS A 46 11.78 17.41 -17.63
N LYS A 47 11.38 18.02 -16.50
CA LYS A 47 12.23 18.95 -15.73
C LYS A 47 12.82 18.33 -14.46
N VAL A 48 12.07 17.46 -13.78
CA VAL A 48 12.42 16.81 -12.51
C VAL A 48 12.11 15.32 -12.56
N VAL A 49 12.64 14.54 -11.61
CA VAL A 49 12.18 13.17 -11.37
C VAL A 49 10.86 13.23 -10.60
N ILE A 50 9.87 12.43 -11.01
CA ILE A 50 8.58 12.35 -10.32
C ILE A 50 8.25 10.93 -9.89
N GLY A 51 7.51 10.82 -8.79
CA GLY A 51 6.92 9.56 -8.37
C GLY A 51 5.66 9.74 -7.55
N PHE A 52 4.90 8.66 -7.38
CA PHE A 52 3.75 8.61 -6.48
C PHE A 52 4.06 7.76 -5.25
N VAL A 53 3.39 8.05 -4.14
CA VAL A 53 3.37 7.24 -2.92
C VAL A 53 1.93 7.10 -2.44
N GLY A 54 1.50 5.88 -2.12
CA GLY A 54 0.17 5.63 -1.58
C GLY A 54 0.12 4.41 -0.67
N GLY A 55 -0.78 4.44 0.31
CA GLY A 55 -1.00 3.32 1.24
C GLY A 55 -1.80 2.17 0.65
N SER A 56 -2.46 2.38 -0.48
CA SER A 56 -3.21 1.36 -1.20
C SER A 56 -2.30 0.35 -1.91
N ASP A 57 -2.85 -0.83 -2.23
CA ASP A 57 -2.20 -1.78 -3.13
C ASP A 57 -1.96 -1.17 -4.53
N PHE A 58 -1.01 -1.75 -5.26
CA PHE A 58 -0.61 -1.23 -6.57
C PHE A 58 -1.75 -1.26 -7.60
N VAL A 59 -2.65 -2.25 -7.53
CA VAL A 59 -3.76 -2.38 -8.49
C VAL A 59 -4.66 -1.15 -8.41
N LYS A 60 -5.08 -0.77 -7.21
CA LYS A 60 -5.92 0.42 -6.99
C LYS A 60 -5.24 1.71 -7.46
N ILE A 61 -3.97 1.90 -7.10
CA ILE A 61 -3.22 3.08 -7.55
C ILE A 61 -3.10 3.10 -9.08
N SER A 62 -2.85 1.94 -9.69
CA SER A 62 -2.75 1.80 -11.13
C SER A 62 -4.07 2.12 -11.83
N GLU A 63 -5.22 1.73 -11.29
CA GLU A 63 -6.54 2.08 -11.82
C GLU A 63 -6.77 3.60 -11.80
N GLN A 64 -6.29 4.28 -10.76
CA GLN A 64 -6.46 5.74 -10.63
C GLN A 64 -5.55 6.52 -11.58
N LEU A 65 -4.30 6.09 -11.73
CA LEU A 65 -3.26 6.84 -12.45
C LEU A 65 -3.06 6.37 -13.90
N THR A 66 -3.77 5.34 -14.34
CA THR A 66 -3.78 4.91 -15.75
C THR A 66 -4.84 5.70 -16.51
N VAL A 67 -4.40 6.70 -17.27
CA VAL A 67 -5.27 7.61 -18.01
C VAL A 67 -4.81 7.69 -19.47
N GLY A 68 -5.75 7.71 -20.41
CA GLY A 68 -5.42 7.80 -21.85
C GLY A 68 -4.61 6.62 -22.39
N GLY A 69 -4.72 5.44 -21.75
CA GLY A 69 -3.99 4.22 -22.14
C GLY A 69 -2.52 4.18 -21.70
N VAL A 70 -2.04 5.19 -20.97
CA VAL A 70 -0.69 5.19 -20.38
C VAL A 70 -0.76 4.63 -18.97
N LYS A 71 -0.03 3.55 -18.70
CA LYS A 71 0.01 2.92 -17.38
C LYS A 71 0.69 3.83 -16.36
N ALA A 72 0.26 3.74 -15.11
CA ALA A 72 0.85 4.49 -14.00
C ALA A 72 2.39 4.32 -13.92
N ILE A 73 2.90 3.09 -14.04
CA ILE A 73 4.35 2.81 -13.96
C ILE A 73 5.19 3.37 -15.12
N ASP A 74 4.53 3.71 -16.24
CA ASP A 74 5.17 4.31 -17.40
C ASP A 74 5.08 5.84 -17.36
N ALA A 75 4.07 6.38 -16.67
CA ALA A 75 3.85 7.81 -16.49
C ALA A 75 4.81 8.44 -15.47
N PHE A 76 5.25 7.67 -14.47
CA PHE A 76 6.14 8.12 -13.39
C PHE A 76 7.51 7.45 -13.43
N ASP A 77 8.51 8.06 -12.81
CA ASP A 77 9.85 7.45 -12.70
C ASP A 77 9.95 6.51 -11.50
N TYR A 78 9.22 6.81 -10.43
CA TYR A 78 9.07 5.96 -9.26
C TYR A 78 7.60 5.74 -8.92
N GLY A 79 7.27 4.56 -8.43
CA GLY A 79 5.95 4.25 -7.92
C GLY A 79 6.04 3.48 -6.61
N PHE A 80 5.46 4.01 -5.54
CA PHE A 80 5.49 3.40 -4.21
C PHE A 80 4.06 3.05 -3.78
N ALA A 81 3.72 1.77 -3.83
CA ALA A 81 2.47 1.24 -3.31
C ALA A 81 2.67 0.62 -1.92
N GLU A 82 1.59 0.47 -1.16
CA GLU A 82 1.63 0.00 0.23
C GLU A 82 2.67 0.77 1.08
N ASN A 83 2.72 2.10 0.94
CA ASN A 83 3.71 2.97 1.60
C ASN A 83 5.18 2.60 1.29
N GLY A 84 5.46 2.07 0.10
CA GLY A 84 6.81 1.77 -0.39
C GLY A 84 7.26 0.32 -0.21
N LEU A 85 6.42 -0.54 0.35
CA LEU A 85 6.65 -1.99 0.39
C LEU A 85 6.78 -2.60 -1.01
N ILE A 86 5.96 -2.12 -1.93
CA ILE A 86 6.09 -2.39 -3.35
C ILE A 86 6.58 -1.12 -4.02
N ALA A 87 7.79 -1.19 -4.59
CA ALA A 87 8.40 -0.07 -5.26
C ALA A 87 8.67 -0.39 -6.73
N TYR A 88 8.47 0.59 -7.60
CA TYR A 88 8.81 0.56 -9.01
C TYR A 88 9.78 1.69 -9.32
N ARG A 89 10.70 1.43 -10.23
CA ARG A 89 11.59 2.43 -10.83
C ARG A 89 11.61 2.21 -12.35
N THR A 90 11.27 3.25 -13.10
CA THR A 90 11.28 3.26 -14.58
C THR A 90 10.60 2.02 -15.17
N GLY A 91 9.34 1.79 -14.77
CA GLY A 91 8.55 0.64 -15.21
C GLY A 91 8.93 -0.72 -14.61
N LYS A 92 10.05 -0.84 -13.88
CA LYS A 92 10.54 -2.10 -13.31
C LYS A 92 10.29 -2.14 -11.81
N GLN A 93 9.75 -3.25 -11.33
CA GLN A 93 9.61 -3.48 -9.90
C GLN A 93 11.00 -3.59 -9.26
N LEU A 94 11.25 -2.79 -8.21
CA LEU A 94 12.41 -2.93 -7.36
C LEU A 94 12.22 -4.14 -6.42
N ALA A 95 13.32 -4.65 -5.87
CA ALA A 95 13.25 -5.71 -4.88
C ALA A 95 12.37 -5.26 -3.70
N SER A 96 11.17 -5.84 -3.59
CA SER A 96 10.26 -5.59 -2.47
C SER A 96 10.76 -6.33 -1.24
N GLN A 97 10.93 -5.62 -0.13
CA GLN A 97 11.25 -6.27 1.14
C GLN A 97 9.93 -6.74 1.77
N SER A 98 9.73 -8.06 1.89
CA SER A 98 8.56 -8.61 2.59
C SER A 98 8.83 -8.72 4.09
N PHE A 99 7.75 -8.65 4.89
CA PHE A 99 7.80 -8.86 6.33
C PHE A 99 8.45 -10.20 6.67
N ILE A 100 8.11 -11.27 5.95
CA ILE A 100 8.72 -12.59 6.17
C ILE A 100 10.19 -12.63 5.74
N GLY A 101 10.56 -11.90 4.68
CA GLY A 101 11.96 -11.76 4.27
C GLY A 101 12.81 -11.05 5.31
N TRP A 102 12.24 -10.10 6.05
CA TRP A 102 12.93 -9.39 7.13
C TRP A 102 12.93 -10.16 8.47
N VAL A 103 11.79 -10.70 8.89
CA VAL A 103 11.65 -11.43 10.17
C VAL A 103 12.28 -12.83 10.11
N GLY A 104 12.07 -13.52 9.00
CA GLY A 104 12.41 -14.94 8.81
C GLY A 104 11.38 -15.91 9.41
N GLU A 105 11.24 -17.07 8.77
CA GLU A 105 10.26 -18.12 9.14
C GLU A 105 10.41 -18.62 10.58
N GLU A 106 11.64 -18.78 11.07
CA GLU A 106 11.90 -19.28 12.42
C GLU A 106 11.34 -18.37 13.53
N LYS A 107 11.51 -17.05 13.37
CA LYS A 107 10.95 -16.07 14.32
C LYS A 107 9.46 -15.91 14.13
N TYR A 108 8.99 -15.90 12.88
CA TYR A 108 7.57 -15.75 12.57
C TYR A 108 6.74 -16.91 13.12
N LYS A 109 7.17 -18.15 12.94
CA LYS A 109 6.53 -19.35 13.50
C LYS A 109 6.37 -19.26 15.02
N LYS A 110 7.40 -18.80 15.75
CA LYS A 110 7.35 -18.61 17.20
C LYS A 110 6.33 -17.55 17.60
N LEU A 111 6.29 -16.44 16.87
CA LEU A 111 5.32 -15.36 17.08
C LEU A 111 3.88 -15.84 16.85
N VAL A 112 3.62 -16.54 15.74
CA VAL A 112 2.28 -17.08 15.42
C VAL A 112 1.84 -18.09 16.47
N ASN A 113 2.70 -19.02 16.88
CA ASN A 113 2.37 -19.98 17.93
C ASN A 113 2.00 -19.29 19.24
N PHE A 114 2.77 -18.27 19.65
CA PHE A 114 2.47 -17.48 20.83
C PHE A 114 1.11 -16.79 20.71
N ILE A 115 0.84 -16.11 19.60
CA ILE A 115 -0.44 -15.41 19.38
C ILE A 115 -1.61 -16.40 19.39
N LEU A 116 -1.47 -17.55 18.73
CA LEU A 116 -2.55 -18.54 18.65
C LEU A 116 -2.85 -19.18 20.00
N HIS A 117 -1.83 -19.53 20.81
CA HIS A 117 -2.05 -19.98 22.18
C HIS A 117 -2.73 -18.88 23.02
N TYR A 118 -2.22 -17.65 22.96
CA TYR A 118 -2.79 -16.54 23.70
C TYR A 118 -4.26 -16.28 23.33
N VAL A 119 -4.59 -16.24 22.03
CA VAL A 119 -5.97 -16.06 21.55
C VAL A 119 -6.85 -17.26 21.88
N ALA A 120 -6.32 -18.48 21.91
CA ALA A 120 -7.07 -19.67 22.32
C ALA A 120 -7.51 -19.55 23.79
N ASP A 121 -6.63 -19.06 24.66
CA ASP A 121 -6.83 -18.99 26.11
C ASP A 121 -7.59 -17.73 26.58
N ILE A 122 -7.61 -16.64 25.80
CA ILE A 122 -8.41 -15.45 26.13
C ILE A 122 -9.90 -15.81 26.20
N ASP A 123 -10.57 -15.47 27.29
CA ASP A 123 -12.03 -15.54 27.40
C ASP A 123 -12.68 -14.24 26.89
N ILE A 124 -13.39 -14.34 25.76
CA ILE A 124 -14.15 -13.24 25.17
C ILE A 124 -15.52 -13.75 24.73
N PRO A 125 -16.56 -12.91 24.71
CA PRO A 125 -17.94 -13.36 24.45
C PRO A 125 -18.12 -14.09 23.11
N ILE A 126 -17.36 -13.67 22.09
CA ILE A 126 -17.49 -14.19 20.73
C ILE A 126 -16.09 -14.36 20.12
N LYS A 127 -15.84 -15.54 19.54
CA LYS A 127 -14.71 -15.82 18.63
C LYS A 127 -15.23 -16.21 17.24
N ARG A 128 -14.54 -15.78 16.19
CA ARG A 128 -14.83 -16.11 14.79
C ARG A 128 -13.61 -16.79 14.17
N GLY A 129 -13.10 -16.25 13.07
CA GLY A 129 -11.94 -16.78 12.37
C GLY A 129 -11.11 -15.66 11.76
N THR A 130 -9.95 -16.02 11.21
CA THR A 130 -8.93 -15.05 10.75
C THR A 130 -8.39 -14.22 11.92
N PHE A 131 -7.83 -14.91 12.92
CA PHE A 131 -7.23 -14.30 14.12
C PHE A 131 -5.85 -13.71 13.85
N VAL A 132 -5.08 -14.36 12.98
CA VAL A 132 -3.80 -13.88 12.45
C VAL A 132 -3.91 -13.88 10.94
N GLU A 133 -3.81 -12.71 10.34
CA GLU A 133 -3.78 -12.53 8.89
C GLU A 133 -2.39 -12.05 8.48
N PHE A 134 -1.71 -12.85 7.67
CA PHE A 134 -0.44 -12.48 7.07
C PHE A 134 -0.65 -11.56 5.87
N ARG A 135 0.13 -10.48 5.80
CA ARG A 135 0.20 -9.55 4.66
C ARG A 135 1.66 -9.35 4.28
N ASN A 136 1.90 -8.84 3.07
CA ASN A 136 3.27 -8.69 2.56
C ASN A 136 4.16 -7.84 3.49
N GLY A 137 3.61 -6.79 4.11
CA GLY A 137 4.36 -5.89 4.99
C GLY A 137 4.11 -6.00 6.49
N MET A 138 3.16 -6.82 6.92
CA MET A 138 2.74 -6.88 8.33
C MET A 138 1.93 -8.15 8.61
N ILE A 139 1.62 -8.36 9.88
CA ILE A 139 0.51 -9.22 10.28
C ILE A 139 -0.59 -8.39 10.94
N ASN A 140 -1.85 -8.77 10.70
CA ASN A 140 -3.00 -8.24 11.42
C ASN A 140 -3.48 -9.29 12.42
N VAL A 141 -3.60 -8.91 13.69
CA VAL A 141 -4.03 -9.79 14.78
C VAL A 141 -5.35 -9.26 15.34
N SER A 142 -6.36 -10.13 15.44
CA SER A 142 -7.70 -9.79 15.94
C SER A 142 -8.19 -10.90 16.89
N PRO A 143 -8.39 -10.63 18.19
CA PRO A 143 -8.86 -11.64 19.15
C PRO A 143 -10.25 -12.19 18.82
N ILE A 144 -11.19 -11.32 18.40
CA ILE A 144 -12.51 -11.74 17.91
C ILE A 144 -12.44 -12.44 16.54
N GLY A 145 -11.42 -12.12 15.74
CA GLY A 145 -11.22 -12.62 14.38
C GLY A 145 -11.86 -11.73 13.30
N ARG A 146 -11.16 -11.52 12.18
CA ARG A 146 -11.62 -10.60 11.10
C ARG A 146 -12.91 -11.05 10.40
N ASN A 147 -13.31 -12.31 10.53
CA ASN A 147 -14.57 -12.78 9.94
C ASN A 147 -15.82 -12.34 10.73
N ALA A 148 -15.66 -11.61 11.83
CA ALA A 148 -16.76 -11.06 12.61
C ALA A 148 -17.60 -10.05 11.82
N THR A 149 -18.91 -10.08 12.05
CA THR A 149 -19.89 -9.15 11.47
C THR A 149 -19.68 -7.72 11.99
N ILE A 150 -20.28 -6.73 11.33
CA ILE A 150 -20.20 -5.33 11.79
C ILE A 150 -20.74 -5.19 13.22
N GLN A 151 -21.88 -5.82 13.50
CA GLN A 151 -22.50 -5.79 14.83
C GLN A 151 -21.58 -6.40 15.90
N GLU A 152 -21.02 -7.58 15.63
CA GLU A 152 -20.09 -8.26 16.54
C GLU A 152 -18.83 -7.42 16.81
N ARG A 153 -18.30 -6.72 15.80
CA ARG A 153 -17.15 -5.83 15.96
C ARG A 153 -17.47 -4.63 16.85
N ILE A 154 -18.65 -4.04 16.71
CA ILE A 154 -19.09 -2.91 17.55
C ILE A 154 -19.24 -3.37 19.00
N GLU A 155 -19.79 -4.56 19.23
CA GLU A 155 -19.93 -5.12 20.58
C GLU A 155 -18.58 -5.46 21.19
N PHE A 156 -17.67 -6.04 20.41
CA PHE A 156 -16.30 -6.30 20.85
C PHE A 156 -15.53 -5.03 21.17
N GLU A 157 -15.67 -3.96 20.37
CA GLU A 157 -15.06 -2.66 20.65
C GLU A 157 -15.53 -2.09 22.00
N LYS A 158 -16.82 -2.23 22.33
CA LYS A 158 -17.36 -1.82 23.63
C LYS A 158 -16.79 -2.68 24.77
N TYR A 159 -16.75 -4.00 24.58
CA TYR A 159 -16.19 -4.95 25.55
C TYR A 159 -14.71 -4.67 25.85
N ASP A 160 -13.90 -4.49 24.80
CA ASP A 160 -12.46 -4.22 24.90
C ASP A 160 -12.18 -2.89 25.62
N LYS A 161 -12.95 -1.84 25.31
CA LYS A 161 -12.85 -0.54 26.00
C LYS A 161 -13.19 -0.61 27.48
N ALA A 162 -14.19 -1.41 27.86
CA ALA A 162 -14.60 -1.58 29.26
C ALA A 162 -13.56 -2.35 30.09
N TRP A 163 -12.64 -3.08 29.44
CA TRP A 163 -11.59 -3.81 30.13
C TRP A 163 -10.44 -2.91 30.63
N PHE A 164 -10.30 -1.70 30.08
CA PHE A 164 -9.26 -0.73 30.43
C PHE A 164 -9.77 0.45 31.29
N SER A 165 -11.05 0.43 31.68
CA SER A 165 -11.69 1.43 32.57
C SER A 165 -11.93 0.86 33.96
#